data_AF-A0A946U2L1-F1
#
_entry.id   AF-A0A946U2L1-F1
#
_cell.length_a   1.000
_cell.length_b   1.000
_cell.length_c   1.000
_cell.angle_alpha   90.00
_cell.angle_beta   90.00
_cell.angle_gamma   90.00
#
_symmetry.space_group_name_H-M   'P 1'
#
loop_
_entity.id
_entity.type
_entity.pdbx_description
1 polymer ?
#
loop_
_entity_poly.entity_id
_entity_poly.type
_entity_poly.pdbx_seq_one_letter_code
_entity_poly.pdbx_strand_id
1 'polypeptide(L)'
;MKKIILLVFSLGFLNASLANDLSDWTTEDLCRWVDSVSIPEPISQEIDLREVICYDNLESSQYALETPTYNEHGTVFPSPKVKDKKKSSGLRFIFNYKITL
;
A
#
# COMPACT_ATOMS: atom_id res chain seq x y z
N MET A 1 -39.98 24.67 -6.21
CA MET A 1 -40.04 23.19 -6.30
C MET A 1 -38.75 22.59 -6.87
N LYS A 2 -38.36 22.88 -8.14
CA LYS A 2 -37.21 22.24 -8.81
C LYS A 2 -35.84 22.42 -8.10
N LYS A 3 -35.60 23.59 -7.48
CA LYS A 3 -34.36 23.89 -6.74
C LYS A 3 -34.28 23.16 -5.38
N ILE A 4 -35.42 22.89 -4.76
CA ILE A 4 -35.48 22.16 -3.48
C ILE A 4 -35.20 20.67 -3.72
N ILE A 5 -35.72 20.11 -4.82
CA ILE A 5 -35.46 18.73 -5.23
C ILE A 5 -33.97 18.49 -5.48
N LEU A 6 -33.29 19.43 -6.13
CA LEU A 6 -31.83 19.35 -6.34
C LEU A 6 -31.05 19.39 -5.03
N LEU A 7 -31.46 20.22 -4.08
CA LEU A 7 -30.83 20.35 -2.75
C LEU A 7 -30.96 19.07 -1.92
N VAL A 8 -32.14 18.44 -1.94
CA VAL A 8 -32.39 17.16 -1.27
C VAL A 8 -31.60 16.03 -1.91
N PHE A 9 -31.48 16.02 -3.25
CA PHE A 9 -30.69 15.02 -3.96
C PHE A 9 -29.20 15.13 -3.60
N SER A 10 -28.63 16.34 -3.51
CA SER A 10 -27.22 16.53 -3.14
C SER A 10 -26.89 16.13 -1.69
N LEU A 11 -27.81 16.29 -0.74
CA LEU A 11 -27.58 15.86 0.65
C LEU A 11 -27.59 14.33 0.80
N GLY A 12 -28.30 13.61 -0.07
CA GLY A 12 -28.39 12.15 -0.05
C GLY A 12 -27.10 11.43 -0.47
N PHE A 13 -26.13 12.11 -1.10
CA PHE A 13 -24.86 11.54 -1.53
C PHE A 13 -23.70 11.72 -0.54
N LEU A 14 -24.00 12.17 0.69
CA LEU A 14 -22.99 12.21 1.75
C LEU A 14 -22.75 10.78 2.26
N ASN A 15 -21.90 10.04 1.56
CA ASN A 15 -21.34 8.79 2.05
C ASN A 15 -20.46 9.11 3.26
N ALA A 16 -20.97 8.84 4.46
CA ALA A 16 -20.14 8.87 5.65
C ALA A 16 -19.19 7.67 5.60
N SER A 17 -17.90 7.92 5.39
CA SER A 17 -16.87 6.91 5.66
C SER A 17 -16.65 6.87 7.16
N LEU A 18 -17.00 5.75 7.78
CA LEU A 18 -16.55 5.45 9.14
C LEU A 18 -15.07 5.08 9.03
N ALA A 19 -14.20 5.86 9.67
CA ALA A 19 -12.81 5.46 9.83
C ALA A 19 -12.80 4.29 10.82
N ASN A 20 -12.22 3.16 10.43
CA ASN A 20 -11.93 2.08 11.37
C ASN A 20 -10.95 2.59 12.43
N ASP A 21 -11.08 2.05 13.64
CA ASP A 21 -10.16 2.36 14.73
C ASP A 21 -8.73 1.95 14.35
N LEU A 22 -7.74 2.67 14.87
CA LEU A 22 -6.32 2.35 14.66
C LEU A 22 -5.96 0.99 15.29
N SER A 23 -6.83 0.47 16.17
CA SER A 23 -6.77 -0.89 16.68
C SER A 23 -6.56 -1.93 15.58
N ASP A 24 -7.26 -1.77 14.46
CA ASP A 24 -7.39 -2.78 13.40
C ASP A 24 -6.25 -2.73 12.37
N TRP A 25 -5.38 -1.74 12.48
CA TRP A 25 -4.28 -1.55 11.56
C TRP A 25 -3.17 -2.56 11.81
N THR A 26 -2.62 -3.10 10.72
CA THR A 26 -1.49 -4.03 10.80
C THR A 26 -0.19 -3.26 11.07
N THR A 27 0.83 -3.98 11.54
CA THR A 27 2.18 -3.41 11.72
C THR A 27 2.72 -2.80 10.42
N GLU A 28 2.43 -3.40 9.27
CA GLU A 28 2.84 -2.86 7.96
C GLU A 28 2.12 -1.54 7.65
N ASP A 29 0.83 -1.43 7.96
CA ASP A 29 0.07 -0.20 7.75
C ASP A 29 0.61 0.96 8.59
N LEU A 30 0.94 0.70 9.86
CA LEU A 30 1.57 1.68 10.74
C LEU A 30 2.98 2.04 10.27
N CYS A 31 3.77 1.07 9.81
CA CYS A 31 5.11 1.31 9.30
C CYS A 31 5.15 2.18 8.05
N ARG A 32 4.12 2.15 7.20
CA ARG A 32 4.03 3.08 6.06
C ARG A 32 3.92 4.54 6.47
N TRP A 33 3.46 4.83 7.70
CA TRP A 33 3.42 6.19 8.22
C TRP A 33 4.75 6.64 8.80
N VAL A 34 5.59 5.72 9.29
CA VAL A 34 6.91 6.04 9.86
C VAL A 34 7.80 6.76 8.84
N ASP A 35 7.69 6.39 7.56
CA ASP A 35 8.44 7.01 6.46
C ASP A 35 7.78 8.29 5.90
N SER A 36 6.65 8.73 6.45
CA SER A 36 5.95 9.92 5.95
C SER A 36 6.63 11.22 6.40
N VAL A 37 6.46 12.28 5.59
CA VAL A 37 7.02 13.62 5.90
C VAL A 37 6.48 14.16 7.23
N SER A 38 5.26 13.78 7.61
CA SER A 38 4.63 14.17 8.87
C SER A 38 3.59 13.14 9.29
N ILE A 39 3.74 12.62 10.52
CA ILE A 39 2.84 11.61 11.08
C ILE A 39 1.73 12.30 11.88
N PRO A 40 0.45 11.99 11.63
CA PRO A 40 -0.65 12.45 12.48
C PRO A 40 -0.52 11.93 13.91
N GLU A 41 -0.82 12.78 14.89
CA GLU A 41 -0.63 12.49 16.31
C GLU A 41 -1.33 11.21 16.83
N PRO A 42 -2.57 10.87 16.42
CA PRO A 42 -3.20 9.61 16.81
C PRO A 42 -2.43 8.37 16.31
N ILE A 43 -1.83 8.46 15.11
CA ILE A 43 -1.05 7.38 14.51
C ILE A 43 0.31 7.26 15.21
N SER A 44 0.95 8.39 15.52
CA SER A 44 2.20 8.40 16.30
C SER A 44 2.00 7.75 17.66
N GLN A 45 0.93 8.10 18.37
CA GLN A 45 0.60 7.51 19.67
C GLN A 45 0.40 6.00 19.56
N GLU A 46 -0.29 5.51 18.52
CA GLU A 46 -0.48 4.07 18.34
C GLU A 46 0.83 3.33 18.04
N ILE A 47 1.72 3.93 17.24
CA ILE A 47 3.06 3.41 16.94
C ILE A 47 3.89 3.29 18.23
N ASP A 48 3.87 4.34 19.05
CA ASP A 48 4.62 4.40 20.31
C ASP A 48 4.04 3.42 21.34
N LEU A 49 2.71 3.34 21.46
CA LEU A 49 2.00 2.44 22.38
C LEU A 49 2.29 0.96 22.08
N ARG A 50 2.42 0.61 20.79
CA ARG A 50 2.70 -0.77 20.35
C ARG A 50 4.19 -1.07 20.18
N GLU A 51 5.06 -0.08 20.39
CA GLU A 51 6.50 -0.17 20.13
C GLU A 51 6.80 -0.80 18.76
N VAL A 52 6.13 -0.30 17.72
CA VAL A 52 6.20 -0.89 16.37
C VAL A 52 7.63 -0.80 15.80
N ILE A 53 8.22 -1.95 15.47
CA ILE A 53 9.53 -2.02 14.81
C ILE A 53 9.32 -2.18 13.31
N CYS A 54 9.69 -1.15 12.55
CA CYS A 54 9.64 -1.15 11.10
C CYS A 54 10.98 -1.61 10.54
N TYR A 55 10.95 -2.70 9.77
CA TYR A 55 12.12 -3.14 9.03
C TYR A 55 12.19 -2.38 7.71
N ASP A 56 13.30 -1.68 7.53
CA ASP A 56 13.71 -1.10 6.26
C ASP A 56 13.80 -2.22 5.21
N ASN A 57 12.74 -2.41 4.43
CA ASN A 57 12.74 -3.29 3.27
C ASN A 57 13.44 -2.56 2.10
N LEU A 58 14.65 -2.06 2.37
CA LEU A 58 15.47 -1.23 1.47
C LEU A 58 15.77 -1.91 0.13
N GLU A 59 15.63 -3.24 0.04
CA GLU A 59 15.93 -3.95 -1.20
C GLU A 59 14.94 -3.68 -2.34
N SER A 60 13.71 -3.19 -2.09
CA SER A 60 12.74 -2.90 -3.16
C SER A 60 12.67 -1.41 -3.54
N SER A 61 12.90 -0.50 -2.58
CA SER A 61 12.78 0.95 -2.78
C SER A 61 14.05 1.60 -3.33
N GLN A 62 15.23 1.04 -3.09
CA GLN A 62 16.50 1.58 -3.60
C GLN A 62 16.54 1.61 -5.14
N TYR A 63 15.91 0.66 -5.82
CA TYR A 63 15.86 0.63 -7.30
C TYR A 63 14.94 1.70 -7.89
N ALA A 64 13.95 2.19 -7.14
CA ALA A 64 13.06 3.27 -7.58
C ALA A 64 13.68 4.67 -7.40
N LEU A 65 14.80 4.76 -6.68
CA LEU A 65 15.52 6.01 -6.39
C LEU A 65 16.71 6.26 -7.33
N GLU A 66 17.03 5.34 -8.24
CA GLU A 66 18.08 5.56 -9.23
C GLU A 66 17.66 6.67 -10.20
N THR A 67 18.50 7.70 -10.32
CA THR A 67 18.24 8.84 -11.20
C THR A 67 18.20 8.40 -12.67
N PRO A 68 17.19 8.82 -13.45
CA PRO A 68 17.10 8.46 -14.86
C PRO A 68 18.33 8.98 -15.62
N THR A 69 18.88 8.14 -16.49
CA THR A 69 20.02 8.51 -17.33
C THR A 69 19.52 9.03 -18.68
N TYR A 70 20.21 10.03 -19.23
CA TYR A 70 19.85 10.61 -20.53
C TYR A 70 20.82 10.12 -21.61
N ASN A 71 20.29 9.63 -22.72
CA ASN A 71 21.06 9.31 -23.92
C ASN A 71 20.45 9.97 -25.16
N GLU A 72 21.11 9.81 -26.31
CA GLU A 72 20.66 10.34 -27.61
C GLU A 72 19.29 9.80 -28.07
N HIS A 73 18.78 8.75 -27.42
CA HIS A 73 17.48 8.13 -27.67
C HIS A 73 16.41 8.47 -26.61
N GLY A 74 16.74 9.30 -25.62
CA GLY A 74 15.81 9.79 -24.59
C GLY A 74 16.19 9.41 -23.16
N THR A 75 15.17 9.38 -22.29
CA THR A 75 15.33 9.01 -20.86
C THR A 75 15.28 7.50 -20.70
N VAL A 76 16.34 6.91 -20.14
CA VAL A 76 16.41 5.48 -19.81
C VAL A 76 16.26 5.31 -18.30
N PHE A 77 15.19 4.62 -17.92
CA PHE A 77 14.99 4.18 -16.54
C PHE A 77 15.69 2.83 -16.34
N PRO A 78 16.60 2.72 -15.36
CA PRO A 78 17.21 1.43 -15.04
C PRO A 78 16.11 0.45 -14.61
N SER A 79 16.06 -0.71 -15.27
CA SER A 79 15.15 -1.77 -14.86
C SER A 79 15.65 -2.39 -13.55
N PRO A 80 14.76 -2.72 -12.60
CA PRO A 80 15.16 -3.35 -11.35
C PRO A 80 15.98 -4.61 -11.61
N LYS A 81 17.21 -4.66 -11.09
CA LYS A 81 18.01 -5.89 -11.14
C LYS A 81 17.44 -6.84 -10.10
N VAL A 82 16.60 -7.77 -10.55
CA VAL A 82 16.14 -8.87 -9.72
C VAL A 82 17.37 -9.67 -9.30
N LYS A 83 17.79 -9.52 -8.04
CA LYS A 83 18.70 -10.51 -7.43
C LYS A 83 17.96 -11.83 -7.51
N ASP A 84 18.52 -12.81 -8.20
CA ASP A 84 17.92 -14.13 -8.36
C ASP A 84 17.49 -14.64 -6.98
N LYS A 85 16.18 -14.66 -6.73
CA LYS A 85 15.65 -15.29 -5.52
C LYS A 85 16.11 -16.73 -5.57
N LYS A 86 16.98 -17.12 -4.63
CA LYS A 86 17.39 -18.52 -4.45
C LYS A 86 16.11 -19.35 -4.48
N LYS A 87 15.96 -20.23 -5.48
CA LYS A 87 14.76 -21.05 -5.66
C LYS A 87 14.50 -21.83 -4.38
N SER A 88 13.67 -21.28 -3.50
CA SER A 88 13.08 -22.02 -2.40
C SER A 88 12.17 -23.05 -3.06
N SER A 89 12.43 -24.33 -2.79
CA SER A 89 11.61 -25.44 -3.24
C SER A 89 10.24 -25.37 -2.53
N GLY A 90 9.38 -24.48 -3.02
CA GLY A 90 7.99 -24.40 -2.56
C GLY A 90 7.22 -25.67 -2.93
N LEU A 91 6.37 -26.13 -2.02
CA LEU A 91 5.48 -27.26 -2.26
C LEU A 91 4.48 -26.90 -3.36
N ARG A 92 4.43 -27.71 -4.43
CA ARG A 92 3.41 -27.60 -5.48
C ARG A 92 2.27 -28.54 -5.15
N PHE A 93 1.10 -27.99 -4.83
CA PHE A 93 -0.13 -28.76 -4.70
C PHE A 93 -0.85 -28.79 -6.05
N ILE A 94 -1.01 -29.99 -6.61
CA ILE A 94 -1.77 -30.23 -7.84
C ILE A 94 -3.08 -30.90 -7.42
N PHE A 95 -4.21 -30.25 -7.71
CA PHE A 95 -5.54 -30.82 -7.47
C PHE A 95 -6.13 -31.26 -8.79
N ASN A 96 -6.35 -32.58 -8.94
CA ASN A 96 -7.17 -33.12 -10.01
C ASN A 96 -8.61 -33.21 -9.48
N TYR A 97 -9.55 -32.50 -10.10
CA TYR A 97 -10.97 -32.62 -9.77
C TYR A 97 -11.78 -32.95 -11.03
N LYS A 98 -12.83 -33.76 -10.85
CA LYS A 98 -13.80 -34.12 -11.88
C LYS A 98 -15.16 -33.63 -11.42
N ILE A 99 -15.72 -32.65 -12.13
CA ILE A 99 -17.10 -32.22 -11.90
C ILE A 99 -18.00 -33.23 -12.61
N THR A 100 -18.92 -33.83 -11.85
CA THR A 100 -20.08 -34.56 -12.38
C THR A 100 -21.30 -33.66 -12.24
N LEU A 101 -21.99 -33.42 -13.37
CA LEU A 101 -23.23 -32.66 -13.48
C LEU A 101 -24.44 -33.52 -13.10
#